data_AF-A0A6H9YQ69-F1
#
_entry.id   AF-A0A6H9YQ69-F1
#
_cell.length_a   1.000
_cell.length_b   1.000
_cell.length_c   1.000
_cell.angle_alpha   90.00
_cell.angle_beta   90.00
_cell.angle_gamma   90.00
#
_symmetry.space_group_name_H-M   'P 1'
#
loop_
_entity.id
_entity.type
_entity.pdbx_description
1 polymer ?
#
loop_
_entity_poly.entity_id
_entity_poly.type
_entity_poly.pdbx_seq_one_letter_code
_entity_poly.pdbx_strand_id
1 'polypeptide(L)' 'MDLTDAIWRKSSRSSSNGGACVEAAPLPGVVAVRDSKDPDGPALAFSHDAWRAFTGRLKSDG' A
#
# COMPACT_ATOMS: atom_id res chain seq x y z
N MET A 1 -2.04 14.69 5.45
CA MET A 1 -2.34 14.43 4.03
C MET A 1 -3.77 13.97 3.98
N ASP A 2 -4.62 14.61 3.18
CA ASP A 2 -5.99 14.14 2.99
C ASP A 2 -5.96 12.94 2.02
N LEU A 3 -6.48 11.80 2.46
CA LEU A 3 -6.52 10.54 1.71
C LEU A 3 -7.96 10.10 1.43
N THR A 4 -8.93 10.98 1.66
CA THR A 4 -10.36 10.69 1.57
C THR A 4 -10.76 10.29 0.13
N ASP A 5 -10.13 10.91 -0.89
CA ASP A 5 -10.37 10.61 -2.31
C ASP A 5 -9.45 9.50 -2.87
N ALA A 6 -8.64 8.85 -2.02
CA ALA A 6 -7.70 7.84 -2.47
C ALA A 6 -8.43 6.56 -2.93
N ILE A 7 -8.14 6.11 -4.16
CA ILE A 7 -8.67 4.84 -4.67
C ILE A 7 -7.76 3.71 -4.19
N TRP A 8 -8.16 3.04 -3.12
CA TRP A 8 -7.42 1.95 -2.50
C TRP A 8 -7.54 0.63 -3.25
N ARG A 9 -6.41 0.00 -3.54
CA ARG A 9 -6.33 -1.35 -4.09
C ARG A 9 -5.78 -2.31 -3.04
N LYS A 10 -6.58 -3.31 -2.70
CA LYS A 10 -6.18 -4.42 -1.81
C LYS A 10 -5.22 -5.38 -2.52
N SER A 11 -4.22 -5.86 -1.80
CA SER A 11 -3.30 -6.88 -2.31
C SER A 11 -4.02 -8.22 -2.53
N SER A 12 -3.68 -8.92 -3.62
CA SER A 12 -4.22 -10.27 -3.90
C SER A 12 -3.72 -11.33 -2.92
N ARG A 13 -2.67 -11.03 -2.15
CA ARG A 13 -2.15 -11.90 -1.07
C ARG A 13 -2.90 -11.70 0.26
N SER A 14 -3.86 -10.78 0.31
CA SER A 14 -4.75 -10.58 1.46
C SER A 14 -5.94 -11.54 1.34
N SER A 15 -5.81 -12.75 1.89
CA SER A 15 -6.93 -13.71 1.95
C SER A 15 -7.81 -13.46 3.18
N SER A 16 -9.07 -13.88 3.11
CA SER A 16 -10.04 -13.83 4.22
C SER A 16 -9.64 -14.65 5.45
N ASN A 17 -8.61 -15.50 5.33
CA ASN A 17 -8.14 -16.39 6.40
C ASN A 17 -6.95 -15.82 7.19
N GLY A 18 -6.79 -14.50 7.22
CA GLY A 18 -5.81 -13.83 8.09
C GLY A 18 -4.45 -13.53 7.46
N GLY A 19 -4.28 -13.71 6.14
CA GLY A 19 -3.08 -13.31 5.41
C GLY A 19 -2.94 -11.80 5.28
N ALA A 20 -1.73 -11.27 5.49
CA ALA A 20 -1.38 -9.85 5.56
C ALA A 20 -2.23 -8.91 4.69
N CYS A 21 -2.91 -7.97 5.34
CA CYS A 21 -3.94 -7.10 4.78
C CYS A 21 -3.35 -5.73 4.47
N VAL A 22 -2.81 -5.54 3.27
CA VAL A 22 -2.30 -4.22 2.86
C VAL A 22 -3.09 -3.69 1.68
N GLU A 23 -3.39 -2.39 1.74
CA GLU A 23 -3.97 -1.61 0.66
C GLU A 23 -2.98 -0.55 0.22
N ALA A 24 -2.91 -0.31 -1.09
CA ALA A 24 -2.10 0.77 -1.65
C ALA A 24 -2.96 1.66 -2.56
N ALA A 25 -2.73 2.97 -2.52
CA ALA A 25 -3.38 3.95 -3.37
C ALA A 25 -2.33 4.84 -4.04
N PRO A 26 -2.25 4.86 -5.39
CA PRO A 26 -1.43 5.83 -6.09
C PRO A 26 -2.09 7.21 -6.01
N LEU A 27 -1.31 8.22 -5.61
CA LEU A 27 -1.73 9.61 -5.48
C LEU A 27 -0.75 10.51 -6.24
N PRO A 28 -1.09 11.79 -6.49
CA PRO A 28 -0.13 12.76 -7.01
C PRO A 28 1.12 12.83 -6.12
N GLY A 29 2.28 12.51 -6.69
CA GLY A 29 3.59 12.57 -6.02
C GLY A 29 3.95 11.38 -5.10
N VAL A 30 2.96 10.62 -4.60
CA VAL A 30 3.20 9.53 -3.65
C VAL A 30 2.36 8.28 -3.92
N VAL A 31 2.77 7.17 -3.32
CA VAL A 31 1.95 5.96 -3.14
C VAL A 31 1.70 5.81 -1.65
N ALA A 32 0.42 5.87 -1.26
CA ALA A 32 0.01 5.64 0.11
C ALA A 32 -0.19 4.13 0.34
N VAL A 33 0.21 3.63 1.51
CA VAL A 33 0.06 2.22 1.92
C VAL A 33 -0.50 2.18 3.33
N ARG A 34 -1.54 1.40 3.56
CA ARG A 34 -2.15 1.23 4.88
C ARG A 34 -2.47 -0.22 5.19
N ASP A 35 -2.70 -0.50 6.46
CA ASP A 35 -3.29 -1.77 6.91
C ASP A 35 -4.78 -1.79 6.56
N SER A 36 -5.23 -2.80 5.83
CA SER A 36 -6.66 -2.93 5.52
C SER A 36 -7.51 -3.30 6.74
N LYS A 37 -6.89 -3.77 7.84
CA LYS A 37 -7.57 -4.06 9.11
C LYS A 37 -7.75 -2.81 9.97
N ASP A 38 -6.99 -1.74 9.69
CA ASP A 38 -7.08 -0.46 10.38
C ASP A 38 -7.11 0.69 9.36
N PRO A 39 -8.23 0.83 8.60
CA PRO A 39 -8.32 1.78 7.49
C PRO A 39 -8.28 3.25 7.94
N ASP A 40 -8.63 3.52 9.20
CA ASP A 40 -8.60 4.84 9.84
C ASP A 40 -7.25 5.12 10.55
N GLY A 41 -6.39 4.10 10.63
CA GLY A 41 -5.04 4.18 11.15
C GLY A 41 -4.06 4.92 10.22
N PRO A 42 -2.79 5.06 10.65
CA PRO A 42 -1.79 5.80 9.90
C PRO A 42 -1.42 5.10 8.57
N ALA A 43 -1.35 5.89 7.49
CA ALA A 43 -0.83 5.43 6.20
C ALA A 43 0.64 5.83 6.01
N LEU A 44 1.44 4.92 5.47
CA LEU A 44 2.78 5.20 4.98
C LEU A 44 2.71 5.88 3.60
N ALA A 45 3.56 6.85 3.33
CA ALA A 45 3.63 7.52 2.03
C ALA A 45 5.04 7.38 1.43
N PHE A 46 5.10 6.82 0.23
CA PHE A 46 6.34 6.63 -0.53
C PHE A 46 6.35 7.54 -1.74
N SER A 47 7.50 8.10 -2.13
CA SER A 47 7.61 8.63 -3.49
C SER A 47 7.42 7.50 -4.51
N HIS A 48 7.05 7.84 -5.74
CA HIS A 48 6.87 6.83 -6.80
C HIS A 48 8.16 6.03 -7.06
N ASP A 49 9.32 6.68 -7.01
CA ASP A 49 10.61 6.02 -7.19
C ASP A 49 10.95 5.08 -6.03
N ALA A 50 10.71 5.50 -4.79
CA ALA A 50 10.91 4.66 -3.61
C ALA A 50 9.98 3.44 -3.64
N TRP A 51 8.72 3.62 -4.05
CA TRP A 51 7.76 2.52 -4.18
C TRP A 51 8.18 1.49 -5.24
N ARG A 52 8.67 1.96 -6.40
CA ARG A 52 9.19 1.08 -7.47
C ARG A 52 10.43 0.32 -7.01
N ALA A 53 11.38 1.00 -6.38
CA ALA A 53 12.59 0.36 -5.86
C ALA A 53 12.25 -0.68 -4.79
N PHE A 54 11.38 -0.34 -3.84
CA PHE A 54 10.94 -1.23 -2.76
C PHE A 54 10.28 -2.49 -3.31
N THR A 55 9.26 -2.35 -4.15
CA THR A 55 8.54 -3.49 -4.74
C THR A 55 9.38 -4.30 -5.72
N GLY A 56 10.34 -3.66 -6.41
CA GLY A 56 11.34 -4.33 -7.24
C GLY A 56 12.20 -5.29 -6.42
N ARG A 57 12.78 -4.81 -5.30
CA ARG A 57 13.59 -5.65 -4.41
C ARG A 57 12.80 -6.83 -3.83
N LEU A 58 11.57 -6.58 -3.37
CA LEU A 58 10.71 -7.65 -2.83
C LEU A 58 10.38 -8.76 -3.83
N LYS A 59 10.38 -8.47 -5.14
CA LYS A 59 10.15 -9.48 -6.19
C LYS A 59 11.41 -10.28 -6.52
N SER A 60 12.58 -9.69 -6.35
CA SER A 60 13.88 -10.33 -6.60
C SER A 60 14.36 -11.20 -5.45
N ASP A 61 13.91 -10.91 -4.22
CA ASP A 61 14.25 -11.66 -3.01
C ASP A 61 13.32 -12.87 -2.77
N GLY A 62 12.50 -13.25 -3.76
CA GLY A 62 11.48 -14.30 -3.67
C GLY A 62 11.80 -15.56 -4.47
#